data_AF-A0A9Q1F470-F1
#
_entry.id   AF-A0A9Q1F470-F1
#
_cell.length_a   1.000
_cell.length_b   1.000
_cell.length_c   1.000
_cell.angle_alpha   90.00
_cell.angle_beta   90.00
_cell.angle_gamma   90.00
#
_symmetry.space_group_name_H-M   'P 1'
#
loop_
_entity.id
_entity.type
_entity.pdbx_description
1 polymer ?
#
loop_
_entity_poly.entity_id
_entity_poly.type
_entity_poly.pdbx_seq_one_letter_code
_entity_poly.pdbx_strand_id
1 'polypeptide(L)'
;MLDLHVHQLLLYAVFGGAATTFLEVFHRGNILLELLRASFCLLQGSWFWQMAFVLYPPSGVAEWDLQDHSNMMFITLCFCWHYAFSLLTVTAAYCSVCWVVRSRLKRIPPMEMGLLKTTDKEEESEDEI
;
A
#
# COMPACT_ATOMS: atom_id res chain seq x y z
N MET A 1 24.41 0.86 -21.03
CA MET A 1 23.01 0.47 -21.28
C MET A 1 22.24 0.28 -19.97
N LEU A 2 22.86 -0.31 -18.94
CA LEU A 2 22.26 -0.50 -17.62
C LEU A 2 21.78 0.80 -16.93
N ASP A 3 22.58 1.87 -16.98
CA ASP A 3 22.21 3.18 -16.42
C ASP A 3 20.90 3.72 -17.01
N LEU A 4 20.75 3.72 -18.33
CA LEU A 4 19.51 4.11 -18.99
C LEU A 4 18.34 3.21 -18.56
N HIS A 5 18.56 1.89 -18.47
CA HIS A 5 17.55 0.92 -18.10
C HIS A 5 17.01 1.16 -16.68
N VAL A 6 17.88 1.41 -15.70
CA VAL A 6 17.43 1.68 -14.31
C VAL A 6 16.62 2.97 -14.20
N HIS A 7 16.97 4.01 -14.97
CA HIS A 7 16.21 5.26 -15.05
C HIS A 7 14.87 5.07 -15.77
N GLN A 8 14.81 4.24 -16.81
CA GLN A 8 13.55 3.89 -17.48
C GLN A 8 12.58 3.17 -16.53
N LEU A 9 13.08 2.24 -15.71
CA LEU A 9 12.26 1.57 -14.69
C LEU A 9 11.70 2.55 -13.66
N LEU A 10 12.49 3.54 -13.23
CA LEU A 10 12.02 4.62 -12.38
C LEU A 10 10.92 5.44 -13.05
N LEU A 11 11.09 5.79 -14.33
CA LEU A 11 10.07 6.51 -15.09
C LEU A 11 8.75 5.73 -15.12
N TYR A 12 8.77 4.41 -15.33
CA TYR A 12 7.56 3.60 -15.28
C TYR A 12 6.84 3.69 -13.93
N ALA A 13 7.58 3.65 -12.81
CA ALA A 13 6.99 3.82 -11.48
C ALA A 13 6.36 5.22 -11.31
N VAL A 14 7.04 6.28 -11.75
CA VAL A 14 6.56 7.66 -11.66
C VAL A 14 5.33 7.87 -12.54
N PHE A 15 5.36 7.43 -13.80
CA PHE A 15 4.21 7.53 -14.70
C PHE A 15 3.02 6.70 -14.21
N GLY A 16 3.25 5.50 -13.68
CA GLY A 16 2.22 4.68 -13.05
C GLY A 16 1.56 5.38 -11.85
N GLY A 17 2.36 5.96 -10.96
CA GLY A 17 1.87 6.75 -9.83
C GLY A 17 1.09 8.00 -10.26
N ALA A 18 1.59 8.74 -11.26
CA ALA A 18 0.91 9.91 -11.81
C ALA A 18 -0.42 9.55 -12.49
N ALA A 19 -0.44 8.48 -13.30
CA ALA A 19 -1.65 7.97 -13.92
C ALA A 19 -2.68 7.50 -12.88
N THR A 20 -2.24 6.82 -11.82
CA THR A 20 -3.11 6.41 -10.71
C THR A 20 -3.71 7.62 -10.01
N THR A 21 -2.89 8.64 -9.71
CA THR A 21 -3.34 9.90 -9.09
C THR A 21 -4.32 10.64 -10.00
N PHE A 22 -4.10 10.64 -11.31
CA PHE A 22 -5.02 11.22 -12.28
C PHE A 22 -6.37 10.47 -12.30
N LEU A 23 -6.34 9.13 -12.26
CA LEU A 23 -7.56 8.32 -12.21
C LEU A 23 -8.37 8.54 -10.92
N GLU A 24 -7.71 8.80 -9.78
CA GLU A 24 -8.38 9.16 -8.52
C GLU A 24 -9.26 10.41 -8.65
N VAL A 25 -8.93 11.35 -9.55
CA VAL A 25 -9.73 12.55 -9.81
C VAL A 25 -11.12 12.18 -10.35
N PHE A 26 -11.20 11.17 -11.22
CA PHE A 26 -12.45 10.70 -11.82
C PHE A 26 -13.20 9.71 -10.92
N HIS A 27 -12.47 8.85 -10.21
CA HIS A 27 -13.04 7.80 -9.37
C HIS A 27 -12.79 8.05 -7.87
N ARG A 28 -13.28 9.20 -7.38
CA ARG A 28 -13.11 9.59 -5.98
C ARG A 28 -13.69 8.54 -5.03
N GLY A 29 -12.93 8.21 -3.98
CA GLY A 29 -13.33 7.24 -2.96
C GLY A 29 -13.03 5.77 -3.31
N ASN A 30 -12.41 5.49 -4.45
CA ASN A 30 -11.98 4.13 -4.76
C ASN A 30 -10.70 3.77 -3.99
N ILE A 31 -10.86 2.96 -2.94
CA ILE A 31 -9.76 2.49 -2.09
C ILE A 31 -8.65 1.78 -2.89
N LEU A 32 -8.97 1.09 -3.98
CA LEU A 32 -7.97 0.39 -4.78
C LEU A 32 -6.98 1.38 -5.43
N LEU A 33 -7.47 2.52 -5.92
CA LEU A 33 -6.61 3.54 -6.50
C LEU A 33 -5.70 4.16 -5.44
N GLU A 34 -6.22 4.39 -4.24
CA GLU A 34 -5.44 4.90 -3.11
C GLU A 34 -4.33 3.93 -2.69
N LEU A 35 -4.64 2.62 -2.61
CA LEU A 35 -3.66 1.59 -2.32
C LEU A 35 -2.62 1.46 -3.45
N LEU A 36 -3.05 1.56 -4.71
CA LEU A 36 -2.13 1.58 -5.86
C LEU A 36 -1.19 2.77 -5.81
N ARG A 37 -1.69 3.99 -5.54
CA ARG A 37 -0.86 5.20 -5.40
C ARG A 37 0.17 5.04 -4.29
N ALA A 38 -0.24 4.52 -3.13
CA ALA A 38 0.68 4.21 -2.04
C ALA A 38 1.74 3.17 -2.45
N SER A 39 1.35 2.13 -3.20
CA SER A 39 2.29 1.10 -3.68
C SER A 39 3.31 1.66 -4.67
N PHE A 40 2.91 2.55 -5.59
CA PHE A 40 3.83 3.23 -6.51
C PHE A 40 4.78 4.17 -5.78
N CYS A 41 4.32 4.84 -4.72
CA CYS A 41 5.17 5.68 -3.88
C CYS A 41 6.28 4.86 -3.17
N LEU A 42 5.93 3.70 -2.59
CA LEU A 42 6.92 2.79 -1.99
C LEU A 42 7.87 2.19 -3.03
N LEU A 43 7.35 1.82 -4.20
CA LEU A 43 8.16 1.34 -5.31
C LEU A 43 9.18 2.40 -5.73
N GLN A 44 8.74 3.65 -5.94
CA GLN A 44 9.61 4.76 -6.32
C GLN A 44 10.72 4.97 -5.27
N GLY A 45 10.36 5.06 -3.98
CA GLY A 45 11.34 5.27 -2.91
C GLY A 45 12.34 4.14 -2.75
N SER A 46 11.87 2.89 -2.74
CA SER A 46 12.75 1.72 -2.63
C SER A 46 13.61 1.52 -3.87
N TRP A 47 13.12 1.89 -5.05
CA TRP A 47 13.89 1.83 -6.28
C TRP A 47 14.97 2.90 -6.35
N PHE A 48 14.70 4.13 -5.91
CA PHE A 48 15.74 5.17 -5.79
C PHE A 48 16.92 4.71 -4.93
N TRP A 49 16.61 4.03 -3.82
CA TRP A 49 17.62 3.45 -2.95
C TRP A 49 18.45 2.37 -3.67
N GLN A 50 17.78 1.46 -4.39
CA GLN A 50 18.47 0.42 -5.18
C GLN A 50 19.33 1.01 -6.30
N MET A 51 18.83 2.03 -7.01
CA MET A 51 19.57 2.75 -8.05
C MET A 51 20.85 3.39 -7.52
N ALA A 52 20.80 3.98 -6.32
CA ALA A 52 21.99 4.58 -5.70
C ALA A 52 23.10 3.55 -5.50
N PHE A 53 22.78 2.33 -5.05
CA PHE A 53 23.77 1.25 -4.92
C PHE A 53 24.31 0.73 -6.25
N VAL A 54 23.48 0.69 -7.29
CA VAL A 54 23.90 0.23 -8.62
C VAL A 54 24.84 1.24 -9.28
N LEU A 55 24.55 2.54 -9.16
CA LEU A 55 25.34 3.61 -9.79
C LEU A 55 26.53 4.06 -8.96
N TYR A 56 26.44 3.97 -7.63
CA TYR A 56 27.47 4.39 -6.69
C TYR A 56 27.78 3.25 -5.70
N PRO A 57 28.42 2.16 -6.16
CA PRO A 57 28.76 1.05 -5.29
C PRO A 57 29.70 1.52 -4.16
N PRO A 58 29.47 1.10 -2.91
CA PRO A 58 30.37 1.41 -1.80
C PRO A 58 31.76 0.82 -2.05
N SER A 59 32.79 1.51 -1.56
CA SER A 59 34.19 1.17 -1.79
C SER A 59 34.48 -0.31 -1.46
N GLY A 60 34.96 -1.06 -2.45
CA GLY A 60 35.30 -2.48 -2.32
C GLY A 60 34.35 -3.45 -3.03
N VAL A 61 33.23 -2.97 -3.58
CA VAL A 61 32.33 -3.77 -4.43
C VAL A 61 32.74 -3.59 -5.90
N ALA A 62 32.77 -4.70 -6.66
CA ALA A 62 33.06 -4.66 -8.10
C ALA A 62 31.99 -3.85 -8.84
N GLU A 63 32.43 -3.01 -9.79
CA GLU A 63 31.52 -2.22 -10.61
C GLU A 63 30.65 -3.11 -11.49
N TRP A 64 29.41 -2.68 -11.73
CA TRP A 64 28.48 -3.37 -12.61
C TRP A 64 28.90 -3.22 -14.07
N ASP A 65 28.93 -4.32 -14.82
CA ASP A 65 29.10 -4.24 -16.28
C ASP A 65 27.83 -3.66 -16.91
N LEU A 66 27.96 -2.45 -17.43
CA LEU A 66 26.87 -1.66 -18.02
C LEU A 66 26.42 -2.16 -19.40
N GLN A 67 27.16 -3.09 -20.02
CA GLN A 67 26.86 -3.68 -21.32
C GLN A 67 26.40 -5.14 -21.24
N ASP A 68 26.55 -5.79 -20.08
CA ASP A 68 26.08 -7.15 -19.90
C ASP A 68 24.55 -7.22 -19.84
N HIS A 69 23.98 -8.07 -20.69
CA HIS A 69 22.54 -8.31 -20.75
C HIS A 69 22.03 -9.04 -19.51
N SER A 70 22.85 -9.89 -18.88
CA SER A 70 22.49 -10.61 -17.66
C SER A 70 22.14 -9.64 -16.52
N ASN A 71 22.91 -8.56 -16.38
CA ASN A 71 22.65 -7.51 -15.39
C ASN A 71 21.31 -6.83 -15.61
N MET A 72 20.92 -6.55 -16.86
CA MET A 72 19.61 -5.95 -17.17
C MET A 72 18.46 -6.89 -16.78
N MET A 73 18.61 -8.19 -17.04
CA MET A 73 17.60 -9.19 -16.70
C MET A 73 17.46 -9.33 -15.17
N PHE A 74 18.58 -9.35 -14.44
CA PHE A 74 18.60 -9.37 -12.97
C PHE A 74 17.95 -8.12 -12.36
N ILE A 75 18.31 -6.93 -12.84
CA ILE A 75 17.75 -5.65 -12.38
C ILE A 75 16.24 -5.59 -12.64
N THR A 76 15.78 -6.12 -13.79
CA THR A 76 14.34 -6.18 -14.09
C THR A 76 13.61 -7.10 -13.12
N LEU A 77 14.17 -8.27 -12.80
CA LEU A 77 13.61 -9.18 -11.80
C LEU A 77 13.59 -8.54 -10.41
N CYS A 78 14.66 -7.82 -10.04
CA CYS A 78 14.74 -7.06 -8.81
C CYS A 78 13.62 -6.01 -8.73
N PHE A 79 13.41 -5.24 -9.80
CA PHE A 79 12.31 -4.26 -9.88
C PHE A 79 10.93 -4.91 -9.65
N CYS A 80 10.67 -6.05 -10.27
CA CYS A 80 9.44 -6.81 -10.06
C CYS A 80 9.26 -7.22 -8.59
N TRP A 81 10.35 -7.65 -7.92
CA TRP A 81 10.32 -7.97 -6.50
C TRP A 81 10.02 -6.75 -5.62
N HIS A 82 10.62 -5.60 -5.91
CA HIS A 82 10.31 -4.35 -5.22
C HIS A 82 8.83 -4.00 -5.34
N TYR A 83 8.23 -4.16 -6.52
CA TYR A 83 6.82 -3.86 -6.71
C TYR A 83 5.91 -4.87 -6.01
N ALA A 84 6.21 -6.17 -6.11
CA ALA A 84 5.47 -7.21 -5.40
C ALA A 84 5.50 -6.99 -3.88
N PHE A 85 6.67 -6.64 -3.32
CA PHE A 85 6.80 -6.33 -1.90
C PHE A 85 6.03 -5.06 -1.53
N SER A 86 6.10 -4.01 -2.36
CA SER A 86 5.34 -2.78 -2.14
C SER A 86 3.82 -3.02 -2.08
N LEU A 87 3.29 -3.82 -3.01
CA LEU A 87 1.88 -4.24 -3.01
C LEU A 87 1.52 -5.04 -1.76
N LEU A 88 2.37 -5.98 -1.38
CA LEU A 88 2.17 -6.81 -0.18
C LEU A 88 2.17 -5.95 1.09
N THR A 89 3.13 -5.03 1.24
CA THR A 89 3.24 -4.13 2.39
C THR A 89 2.00 -3.26 2.53
N VAL A 90 1.56 -2.62 1.45
CA VAL A 90 0.36 -1.75 1.47
C VAL A 90 -0.90 -2.56 1.79
N THR A 91 -1.05 -3.73 1.19
CA THR A 91 -2.19 -4.62 1.45
C THR A 91 -2.20 -5.11 2.89
N ALA A 92 -1.05 -5.53 3.42
CA ALA A 92 -0.92 -5.97 4.81
C ALA A 92 -1.22 -4.82 5.79
N ALA A 93 -0.71 -3.62 5.53
CA ALA A 93 -1.00 -2.43 6.33
C ALA A 93 -2.51 -2.14 6.33
N TYR A 94 -3.15 -2.11 5.16
CA TYR A 94 -4.60 -1.92 5.04
C TYR A 94 -5.40 -2.99 5.80
N CYS A 95 -5.08 -4.27 5.60
CA CYS A 95 -5.73 -5.39 6.28
C CYS A 95 -5.58 -5.30 7.80
N SER A 96 -4.38 -4.93 8.30
CA SER A 96 -4.14 -4.78 9.74
C SER A 96 -4.95 -3.63 10.34
N VAL A 97 -5.01 -2.47 9.68
CA VAL A 97 -5.85 -1.34 10.11
C VAL A 97 -7.32 -1.74 10.12
N CYS A 98 -7.83 -2.36 9.05
CA CYS A 98 -9.21 -2.83 8.99
C CYS A 98 -9.52 -3.84 10.10
N TRP A 99 -8.60 -4.76 10.38
CA TRP A 99 -8.76 -5.76 11.44
C TRP A 99 -8.76 -5.12 12.83
N VAL A 100 -7.87 -4.16 13.10
CA VAL A 100 -7.84 -3.40 14.35
C VAL A 100 -9.13 -2.60 14.52
N VAL A 101 -9.57 -1.84 13.52
CA VAL A 101 -10.81 -1.05 13.59
C VAL A 101 -12.02 -1.95 13.85
N ARG A 102 -12.15 -3.06 13.11
CA ARG A 102 -13.25 -4.02 13.29
C ARG A 102 -13.22 -4.71 14.65
N SER A 103 -12.04 -5.08 15.15
CA SER A 103 -11.91 -5.70 16.47
C SER A 103 -12.25 -4.73 17.61
N ARG A 104 -11.94 -3.44 17.46
CA ARG A 104 -12.34 -2.40 18.43
C ARG A 104 -13.84 -2.13 18.39
N LEU A 105 -14.45 -2.05 17.20
CA LEU A 105 -15.91 -1.94 17.04
C LEU A 105 -16.65 -3.11 17.67
N LYS A 106 -16.19 -4.35 17.48
CA LYS A 106 -16.76 -5.54 18.14
C LYS A 106 -16.59 -5.54 19.66
N ARG A 107 -15.58 -4.85 20.20
CA ARG A 107 -15.34 -4.74 21.65
C ARG A 107 -16.23 -3.71 22.34
N ILE A 108 -16.80 -2.75 21.60
CA ILE A 108 -17.84 -1.84 22.11
C ILE A 108 -19.15 -2.64 22.02
N PRO A 109 -19.72 -3.14 23.13
CA PRO A 109 -21.00 -3.83 23.07
C PRO A 109 -22.06 -2.87 22.52
N PRO A 110 -23.11 -3.35 21.84
CA PRO A 110 -24.29 -2.53 21.54
C PRO A 110 -25.01 -2.24 22.87
N MET A 111 -24.45 -1.35 23.68
CA MET A 111 -24.87 -1.09 25.06
C MET A 111 -26.17 -0.27 25.13
N GLU A 112 -26.66 0.27 24.01
CA GLU A 112 -27.79 1.20 24.00
C GLU A 112 -29.13 0.61 23.53
N MET A 113 -29.19 -0.66 23.10
CA MET A 113 -30.44 -1.25 22.61
C MET A 113 -31.18 -2.12 23.65
N GLY A 114 -30.59 -2.29 24.84
CA GLY A 114 -31.21 -3.01 25.96
C GLY A 114 -32.01 -2.12 26.92
N LEU A 115 -31.66 -0.83 27.03
CA LEU A 115 -32.30 0.11 27.95
C LEU A 115 -33.69 0.55 27.50
N LEU A 116 -33.92 0.70 26.19
CA LEU A 116 -35.26 1.00 25.67
C LEU A 116 -36.24 -0.15 25.92
N LYS A 117 -35.77 -1.40 25.84
CA LYS A 117 -36.63 -2.57 26.07
C LYS A 117 -36.98 -2.78 27.55
N THR A 118 -36.16 -2.31 28.49
CA THR A 118 -36.51 -2.33 29.91
C THR A 118 -37.49 -1.22 30.25
N THR A 119 -37.33 -0.02 29.67
CA THR A 119 -38.25 1.10 29.89
C THR A 119 -39.64 0.81 29.30
N ASP A 120 -39.75 0.31 28.08
CA ASP A 120 -41.05 -0.04 27.48
C ASP A 120 -41.79 -1.11 28.30
N LYS A 121 -41.05 -2.04 28.90
CA LYS A 121 -41.62 -3.16 29.67
C LYS A 121 -41.97 -2.78 31.11
N GLU A 122 -41.34 -1.75 31.66
CA GLU A 122 -41.70 -1.17 32.96
C GLU A 122 -42.94 -0.26 32.80
N GLU A 123 -43.01 0.57 31.76
CA GLU A 123 -44.19 1.40 31.47
C GLU A 123 -45.45 0.55 31.19
N GLU A 124 -45.33 -0.53 30.40
CA GLU A 124 -46.48 -1.43 30.12
C GLU A 124 -46.98 -2.17 31.38
N SER A 125 -46.14 -2.30 32.42
CA SER A 125 -46.51 -2.93 33.69
C SER A 125 -47.11 -1.98 34.73
N GLU A 126 -46.85 -0.67 34.61
CA GLU A 126 -47.43 0.35 35.49
C GLU A 126 -48.85 0.76 35.05
N ASP A 127 -49.18 0.64 33.75
CA ASP A 127 -50.52 0.91 33.21
C ASP A 127 -51.55 -0.22 33.45
N GLU A 128 -51.12 -1.40 33.92
CA GLU A 128 -51.99 -2.56 34.22
C GLU A 128 -52.49 -2.64 35.68
N ILE A 129 -52.23 -1.63 36.54
CA ILE A 129 -52.65 -1.58 37.96
C ILE A 129 -53.75 -0.54 38.18
#